data_AF-A0A1E5QER9-F1
#
_entry.id   AF-A0A1E5QER9-F1
#
_cell.length_a   1.000
_cell.length_b   1.000
_cell.length_c   1.000
_cell.angle_alpha   90.00
_cell.angle_beta   90.00
_cell.angle_gamma   90.00
#
_symmetry.space_group_name_H-M   'P 1'
#
loop_
_entity.id
_entity.type
_entity.pdbx_description
1 polymer ?
#
loop_
_entity_poly.entity_id
_entity_poly.type
_entity_poly.pdbx_seq_one_letter_code
_entity_poly.pdbx_strand_id
1 'polypeptide(L)'
;MAQVSGSADVPNMGRRQFMNLLTFGAVTGTALGALYPVVKYFIPPSSGGTGGGVTAKDALGNDIQVSEFLDTHNVGDRMLSQGLKGDPTYLIVDADKTLESYGLNAVCTHLGCVVPWNGGENKFICPCHGSQYDNTGKVVRGPAPLSLALVHAEVSDDKVVFTPWTETDFRTGEDPWWS
;
A
#
# COMPACT_ATOMS: atom_id res chain seq x y z
N MET A 1 42.15 41.01 0.35
CA MET A 1 42.94 41.58 1.47
C MET A 1 43.81 40.48 2.06
N ALA A 2 45.07 40.39 1.65
CA ALA A 2 46.02 39.44 2.20
C ALA A 2 46.52 39.98 3.55
N GLN A 3 46.17 39.31 4.65
CA GLN A 3 46.71 39.64 5.96
C GLN A 3 48.17 39.16 6.05
N VAL A 4 49.07 40.13 6.18
CA VAL A 4 50.50 39.91 6.46
C VAL A 4 50.64 39.25 7.83
N SER A 5 51.43 38.18 7.88
CA SER A 5 51.62 37.31 9.05
C SER A 5 52.21 38.07 10.24
N GLY A 6 51.49 38.12 11.36
CA GLY A 6 52.17 38.10 12.67
C GLY A 6 52.98 36.81 12.78
N SER A 7 54.16 36.89 13.40
CA SER A 7 55.17 35.85 13.68
C SER A 7 54.95 34.46 13.06
N ALA A 8 55.98 33.90 12.40
CA ALA A 8 55.94 32.60 11.71
C ALA A 8 55.36 31.43 12.54
N ASP A 9 55.42 31.53 13.87
CA ASP A 9 54.93 30.54 14.82
C ASP A 9 53.42 30.62 15.12
N VAL A 10 52.71 31.64 14.62
CA VAL A 10 51.27 31.86 14.88
C VAL A 10 50.43 31.55 13.63
N PRO A 11 49.47 30.63 13.69
CA PRO A 11 48.64 30.29 12.54
C PRO A 11 47.73 31.45 12.14
N ASN A 12 47.75 31.80 10.85
CA ASN A 12 46.88 32.79 10.24
C ASN A 12 45.41 32.31 10.14
N MET A 13 44.51 33.21 9.74
CA MET A 13 43.07 32.89 9.68
C MET A 13 42.72 31.75 8.73
N GLY A 14 43.39 31.63 7.58
CA GLY A 14 43.16 30.52 6.65
C GLY A 14 43.49 29.15 7.26
N ARG A 15 44.62 29.04 7.97
CA ARG A 15 45.00 27.82 8.70
C ARG A 15 44.01 27.49 9.81
N ARG A 16 43.51 28.50 10.55
CA ARG A 16 42.48 28.32 11.59
C ARG A 16 41.15 27.85 11.01
N GLN A 17 40.69 28.45 9.91
CA GLN A 17 39.47 28.05 9.22
C GLN A 17 39.56 26.63 8.68
N PHE A 18 40.71 26.26 8.09
CA PHE A 18 40.96 24.91 7.64
C PHE A 18 40.93 23.88 8.79
N MET A 19 41.58 24.19 9.91
CA MET A 19 41.53 23.31 11.09
C MET A 19 40.13 23.21 11.68
N ASN A 20 39.38 24.32 11.76
CA ASN A 20 37.98 24.30 12.20
C ASN A 20 37.11 23.42 11.31
N LEU A 21 37.30 23.48 9.99
CA LEU A 21 36.58 22.61 9.06
C LEU A 21 36.84 21.13 9.36
N LEU A 22 38.10 20.74 9.61
CA LEU A 22 38.44 19.36 9.97
C LEU A 22 37.85 18.95 11.32
N THR A 23 37.96 19.81 12.34
CA THR A 23 37.43 19.53 13.68
C THR A 23 35.90 19.42 13.68
N PHE A 24 35.19 20.40 13.12
CA PHE A 24 33.73 20.35 13.05
C PHE A 24 33.24 19.30 12.05
N GLY A 25 33.99 19.01 10.99
CA GLY A 25 33.72 17.90 10.09
C GLY A 25 33.74 16.55 10.81
N ALA A 26 34.77 16.30 11.63
CA ALA A 26 34.87 15.08 12.43
C ALA A 26 33.74 14.97 13.47
N VAL A 27 33.47 16.04 14.23
CA VAL A 27 32.38 16.08 15.21
C VAL A 27 31.02 15.84 14.53
N THR A 28 30.78 16.49 13.39
CA THR A 28 29.55 16.31 12.61
C THR A 28 29.44 14.88 12.10
N GLY A 29 30.53 14.30 11.60
CA GLY A 29 30.56 12.90 11.16
C GLY A 29 30.18 11.92 12.27
N THR A 30 30.74 12.10 13.48
CA THR A 30 30.37 11.29 14.65
C THR A 30 28.92 11.50 15.05
N ALA A 31 28.42 12.74 15.06
CA ALA A 31 27.04 13.05 15.38
C ALA A 31 26.06 12.43 14.37
N LEU A 32 26.36 12.50 13.08
CA LEU A 32 25.57 11.86 12.02
C LEU A 32 25.61 10.33 12.13
N GLY A 33 26.77 9.75 12.43
CA GLY A 33 26.91 8.31 12.66
C GLY A 33 26.06 7.81 13.84
N ALA A 34 25.99 8.59 14.93
CA ALA A 34 25.14 8.28 16.07
C ALA A 34 23.66 8.54 15.81
N LEU A 35 23.31 9.57 15.01
CA LEU A 35 21.94 9.94 14.70
C LEU A 35 21.29 9.00 13.66
N TYR A 36 22.07 8.47 12.71
CA TYR A 36 21.58 7.58 11.67
C TYR A 36 20.77 6.37 12.19
N PRO A 37 21.27 5.56 13.15
CA PRO A 37 20.49 4.45 13.68
C PRO A 37 19.25 4.90 14.44
N VAL A 38 19.26 6.07 15.09
CA VAL A 38 18.08 6.64 15.76
C VAL A 38 17.02 7.00 14.74
N VAL A 39 17.39 7.65 13.63
CA VAL A 39 16.46 7.96 12.55
C VAL A 39 15.93 6.68 11.91
N LYS A 40 16.80 5.71 11.63
CA LYS A 40 16.41 4.41 11.07
C LYS A 40 15.49 3.61 12.00
N TYR A 41 15.64 3.75 13.32
CA TYR A 41 14.79 3.09 14.30
C TYR A 41 13.32 3.55 14.20
N PHE A 42 13.06 4.82 13.86
CA PHE A 42 11.71 5.33 13.67
C PHE A 42 11.10 4.99 12.30
N ILE A 43 11.88 4.45 11.36
CA ILE A 43 11.36 3.98 10.08
C ILE A 43 10.88 2.54 10.26
N PRO A 44 9.58 2.24 10.11
CA PRO A 44 9.07 0.88 10.27
C PRO A 44 9.77 -0.09 9.32
N PRO A 45 10.18 -1.29 9.78
CA PRO A 45 10.68 -2.33 8.88
C PRO A 45 9.56 -2.75 7.92
N SER A 46 9.92 -3.05 6.67
CA SER A 46 8.95 -3.64 5.74
C SER A 46 8.59 -5.05 6.19
N SER A 47 7.34 -5.46 6.02
CA SER A 47 6.83 -6.75 6.49
C SER A 47 7.34 -7.97 5.71
N GLY A 48 8.32 -7.80 4.82
CA GLY A 48 8.81 -8.84 3.92
C GLY A 48 7.77 -9.18 2.84
N GLY A 49 8.10 -8.93 1.57
CA GLY A 49 7.30 -9.41 0.43
C GLY A 49 8.06 -10.56 -0.22
N THR A 50 7.55 -11.78 -0.13
CA THR A 50 8.14 -12.98 -0.74
C THR A 50 7.87 -13.12 -2.24
N GLY A 51 7.37 -12.06 -2.90
CA GLY A 51 7.05 -12.07 -4.34
C GLY A 51 5.85 -12.95 -4.72
N GLY A 52 5.43 -13.89 -3.88
CA GLY A 52 4.34 -14.84 -4.11
C GLY A 52 2.96 -14.40 -3.60
N GLY A 53 2.74 -13.11 -3.36
CA GLY A 53 1.45 -12.61 -2.86
C GLY A 53 1.24 -12.78 -1.35
N VAL A 54 0.06 -12.37 -0.87
CA VAL A 54 -0.37 -12.45 0.54
C VAL A 54 -1.61 -13.32 0.61
N THR A 55 -1.68 -14.25 1.57
CA THR A 55 -2.88 -15.07 1.76
C THR A 55 -4.03 -14.20 2.28
N ALA A 56 -5.21 -14.39 1.70
CA ALA A 56 -6.43 -13.74 2.17
C ALA A 56 -6.82 -14.29 3.54
N LYS A 57 -7.18 -13.40 4.47
CA LYS A 57 -7.59 -13.79 5.82
C LYS A 57 -9.02 -13.35 6.11
N ASP A 58 -9.70 -14.10 6.97
CA ASP A 58 -11.02 -13.76 7.49
C ASP A 58 -10.92 -12.62 8.55
N ALA A 59 -12.06 -12.22 9.11
CA ALA A 59 -12.12 -11.20 10.15
C ALA A 59 -11.42 -11.60 11.47
N LEU A 60 -11.17 -12.90 11.68
CA LEU A 60 -10.48 -13.45 12.85
C LEU A 60 -8.96 -13.62 12.61
N GLY A 61 -8.49 -13.42 11.37
CA GLY A 61 -7.10 -13.59 10.97
C GLY A 61 -6.73 -15.00 10.50
N ASN A 62 -7.71 -15.90 10.35
CA ASN A 62 -7.48 -17.23 9.80
C ASN A 62 -7.37 -17.16 8.27
N ASP A 63 -6.59 -18.05 7.66
CA ASP A 63 -6.54 -18.15 6.20
C ASP A 63 -7.90 -18.63 5.66
N ILE A 64 -8.37 -18.01 4.57
CA ILE A 64 -9.62 -18.41 3.92
C ILE A 64 -9.37 -19.66 3.07
N GLN A 65 -10.04 -20.76 3.45
CA GLN A 65 -10.07 -21.99 2.66
C GLN A 65 -11.14 -21.88 1.58
N VAL A 66 -10.79 -22.12 0.32
CA VAL A 66 -11.70 -21.92 -0.82
C VAL A 66 -12.84 -22.92 -0.79
N SER A 67 -12.55 -24.18 -0.45
CA SER A 67 -13.57 -25.22 -0.25
C SER A 67 -14.67 -24.81 0.73
N GLU A 68 -14.29 -24.40 1.95
CA GLU A 68 -15.21 -23.95 3.00
C GLU A 68 -15.94 -22.65 2.64
N PHE A 69 -15.22 -21.73 1.98
CA PHE A 69 -15.78 -20.45 1.55
C PHE A 69 -16.89 -20.64 0.49
N LEU A 70 -16.67 -21.51 -0.49
CA LEU A 70 -17.66 -21.80 -1.55
C LEU A 70 -18.84 -22.65 -1.07
N ASP A 71 -18.70 -23.37 0.06
CA ASP A 71 -19.82 -24.08 0.68
C ASP A 71 -20.75 -23.15 1.45
N THR A 72 -20.22 -22.05 1.98
CA THR A 72 -20.96 -21.08 2.80
C THR A 72 -21.52 -19.89 2.01
N HIS A 73 -20.94 -19.58 0.84
CA HIS A 73 -21.31 -18.43 0.02
C HIS A 73 -21.91 -18.86 -1.32
N ASN A 74 -22.91 -18.10 -1.76
CA ASN A 74 -23.59 -18.35 -3.03
C ASN A 74 -22.97 -17.53 -4.17
N VAL A 75 -23.36 -17.89 -5.38
CA VAL A 75 -22.99 -17.17 -6.61
C VAL A 75 -23.41 -15.69 -6.51
N GLY A 76 -22.49 -14.79 -6.83
CA GLY A 76 -22.71 -13.34 -6.76
C GLY A 76 -22.50 -12.72 -5.38
N ASP A 77 -22.19 -13.53 -4.36
CA ASP A 77 -21.80 -13.01 -3.05
C ASP A 77 -20.45 -12.29 -3.14
N ARG A 78 -20.36 -11.21 -2.35
CA ARG A 78 -19.17 -10.36 -2.26
C ARG A 78 -18.81 -10.19 -0.80
N MET A 79 -17.76 -10.87 -0.38
CA MET A 79 -17.34 -10.92 1.02
C MET A 79 -16.02 -10.21 1.23
N LEU A 80 -15.89 -9.50 2.34
CA LEU A 80 -14.66 -8.84 2.73
C LEU A 80 -13.66 -9.86 3.30
N SER A 81 -12.43 -9.77 2.86
CA SER A 81 -11.26 -10.44 3.43
C SER A 81 -10.15 -9.43 3.68
N GLN A 82 -9.18 -9.79 4.50
CA GLN A 82 -7.94 -9.05 4.63
C GLN A 82 -7.06 -9.33 3.40
N GLY A 83 -6.79 -8.29 2.61
CA GLY A 83 -5.98 -8.37 1.40
C GLY A 83 -4.59 -7.80 1.55
N LEU A 84 -4.07 -7.26 0.45
CA LEU A 84 -2.73 -6.67 0.40
C LEU A 84 -2.57 -5.53 1.42
N LYS A 85 -1.43 -5.51 2.11
CA LYS A 85 -1.09 -4.50 3.14
C LYS A 85 -2.09 -4.41 4.30
N GLY A 86 -3.01 -5.37 4.43
CA GLY A 86 -4.06 -5.38 5.45
C GLY A 86 -5.33 -4.63 5.04
N ASP A 87 -5.43 -4.15 3.80
CA ASP A 87 -6.63 -3.47 3.33
C ASP A 87 -7.79 -4.46 3.13
N PRO A 88 -9.03 -4.06 3.45
CA PRO A 88 -10.19 -4.89 3.19
C PRO A 88 -10.39 -5.04 1.68
N THR A 89 -10.42 -6.29 1.21
CA THR A 89 -10.55 -6.64 -0.20
C THR A 89 -11.75 -7.56 -0.38
N TYR A 90 -12.59 -7.29 -1.38
CA TYR A 90 -13.69 -8.14 -1.75
C TYR A 90 -13.22 -9.37 -2.52
N LEU A 91 -13.66 -10.52 -2.06
CA LEU A 91 -13.73 -11.76 -2.83
C LEU A 91 -15.10 -11.84 -3.49
N ILE A 92 -15.11 -12.17 -4.78
CA ILE A 92 -16.33 -12.25 -5.59
C ILE A 92 -16.48 -13.71 -6.02
N VAL A 93 -17.67 -14.27 -5.79
CA VAL A 93 -18.04 -15.61 -6.28
C VAL A 93 -18.68 -15.47 -7.66
N ASP A 94 -18.06 -16.06 -8.67
CA ASP A 94 -18.52 -16.07 -10.06
C ASP A 94 -19.70 -17.04 -10.28
N ALA A 95 -20.33 -16.95 -11.46
CA ALA A 95 -21.46 -17.75 -11.91
C ALA A 95 -21.24 -19.27 -11.82
N ASP A 96 -20.01 -19.71 -12.06
CA ASP A 96 -19.62 -21.12 -12.06
C ASP A 96 -19.36 -21.69 -10.65
N LYS A 97 -19.72 -20.94 -9.60
CA LYS A 97 -19.42 -21.26 -8.19
C LYS A 97 -17.91 -21.37 -7.93
N THR A 98 -17.15 -20.55 -8.65
CA THR A 98 -15.71 -20.37 -8.50
C THR A 98 -15.43 -18.94 -8.00
N LEU A 99 -14.20 -18.66 -7.56
CA LEU A 99 -13.79 -17.30 -7.28
C LEU A 99 -13.40 -16.59 -8.58
N GLU A 100 -13.77 -15.32 -8.69
CA GLU A 100 -13.27 -14.43 -9.74
C GLU A 100 -11.74 -14.30 -9.67
N SER A 101 -11.11 -14.08 -10.82
CA SER A 101 -9.65 -13.93 -10.92
C SER A 101 -9.13 -12.60 -10.35
N TYR A 102 -10.02 -11.69 -9.98
CA TYR A 102 -9.69 -10.40 -9.40
C TYR A 102 -10.47 -10.15 -8.10
N GLY A 103 -9.83 -9.45 -7.18
CA GLY A 103 -10.45 -8.86 -5.99
C GLY A 103 -10.56 -7.35 -6.12
N LEU A 104 -11.51 -6.77 -5.38
CA LEU A 104 -11.70 -5.31 -5.33
C LEU A 104 -11.28 -4.77 -3.97
N ASN A 105 -10.36 -3.81 -3.93
CA ASN A 105 -10.07 -3.10 -2.70
C ASN A 105 -11.31 -2.30 -2.27
N ALA A 106 -11.79 -2.53 -1.05
CA ALA A 106 -13.02 -1.93 -0.54
C ALA A 106 -12.82 -0.50 -0.02
N VAL A 107 -11.59 0.02 -0.02
CA VAL A 107 -11.25 1.37 0.45
C VAL A 107 -11.70 2.40 -0.57
N CYS A 108 -12.60 3.30 -0.15
CA CYS A 108 -13.10 4.37 -0.98
C CYS A 108 -11.97 5.34 -1.36
N THR A 109 -11.79 5.55 -2.65
CA THR A 109 -10.81 6.47 -3.25
C THR A 109 -11.04 7.95 -2.95
N HIS A 110 -12.15 8.31 -2.29
CA HIS A 110 -12.39 9.67 -1.81
C HIS A 110 -11.58 9.98 -0.54
N LEU A 111 -11.84 9.25 0.55
CA LEU A 111 -11.26 9.52 1.88
C LEU A 111 -11.01 8.24 2.72
N GLY A 112 -11.18 7.05 2.14
CA GLY A 112 -10.81 5.79 2.78
C GLY A 112 -11.89 5.02 3.56
N CYS A 113 -13.17 5.42 3.48
CA CYS A 113 -14.25 4.60 4.05
C CYS A 113 -14.34 3.23 3.35
N VAL A 114 -14.66 2.16 4.08
CA VAL A 114 -14.96 0.86 3.48
C VAL A 114 -16.32 0.91 2.79
N VAL A 115 -16.36 0.57 1.50
CA VAL A 115 -17.57 0.67 0.67
C VAL A 115 -18.33 -0.65 0.68
N PRO A 116 -19.54 -0.74 1.26
CA PRO A 116 -20.36 -1.96 1.24
C PRO A 116 -20.93 -2.23 -0.16
N TRP A 117 -21.10 -3.52 -0.47
CA TRP A 117 -21.87 -3.96 -1.63
C TRP A 117 -23.38 -3.79 -1.38
N ASN A 118 -24.10 -3.22 -2.34
CA ASN A 118 -25.55 -3.19 -2.38
C ASN A 118 -26.06 -4.10 -3.50
N GLY A 119 -26.47 -5.32 -3.13
CA GLY A 119 -27.01 -6.30 -4.07
C GLY A 119 -28.37 -5.92 -4.67
N GLY A 120 -29.12 -4.99 -4.07
CA GLY A 120 -30.39 -4.53 -4.63
C GLY A 120 -30.20 -3.65 -5.86
N GLU A 121 -29.11 -2.87 -5.92
CA GLU A 121 -28.79 -1.98 -7.05
C GLU A 121 -27.60 -2.47 -7.90
N ASN A 122 -26.99 -3.60 -7.54
CA ASN A 122 -25.77 -4.14 -8.15
C ASN A 122 -24.62 -3.12 -8.20
N LYS A 123 -24.43 -2.38 -7.11
CA LYS A 123 -23.42 -1.32 -6.99
C LYS A 123 -22.79 -1.31 -5.61
N PHE A 124 -21.56 -0.82 -5.54
CA PHE A 124 -20.96 -0.42 -4.27
C PHE A 124 -21.36 1.00 -3.94
N ILE A 125 -21.96 1.22 -2.77
CA ILE A 125 -22.46 2.55 -2.38
C ILE A 125 -21.79 2.95 -1.07
N CYS A 126 -20.93 3.96 -1.14
CA CYS A 126 -20.19 4.46 0.02
C CYS A 126 -21.14 5.21 0.96
N PRO A 127 -21.31 4.77 2.23
CA PRO A 127 -22.25 5.39 3.15
C PRO A 127 -21.79 6.78 3.62
N CYS A 128 -20.50 7.11 3.45
CA CYS A 128 -19.95 8.37 3.94
C CYS A 128 -20.40 9.58 3.10
N HIS A 129 -20.23 9.51 1.77
CA HIS A 129 -20.52 10.63 0.86
C HIS A 129 -21.27 10.21 -0.41
N GLY A 130 -21.74 8.97 -0.49
CA GLY A 130 -22.56 8.49 -1.61
C GLY A 130 -21.80 8.23 -2.90
N SER A 131 -20.46 8.03 -2.85
CA SER A 131 -19.72 7.52 -4.00
C SER A 131 -20.27 6.17 -4.43
N GLN A 132 -20.55 6.01 -5.72
CA GLN A 132 -21.08 4.79 -6.30
C GLN A 132 -20.06 4.20 -7.26
N TYR A 133 -19.84 2.91 -7.12
CA TYR A 133 -19.03 2.11 -8.05
C TYR A 133 -19.90 1.00 -8.64
N ASP A 134 -19.63 0.62 -9.88
CA ASP A 134 -20.33 -0.49 -10.53
C ASP A 134 -19.89 -1.85 -9.97
N ASN A 135 -20.44 -2.93 -10.51
CA ASN A 135 -20.12 -4.30 -10.11
C ASN A 135 -18.64 -4.68 -10.31
N THR A 136 -17.88 -3.95 -11.12
CA THR A 136 -16.43 -4.13 -11.31
C THR A 136 -15.61 -3.18 -10.45
N GLY A 137 -16.24 -2.31 -9.66
CA GLY A 137 -15.57 -1.30 -8.84
C GLY A 137 -15.16 -0.04 -9.60
N LYS A 138 -15.62 0.15 -10.84
CA LYS A 138 -15.41 1.40 -11.59
C LYS A 138 -16.30 2.50 -11.04
N VAL A 139 -15.76 3.70 -10.88
CA VAL A 139 -16.54 4.84 -10.37
C VAL A 139 -17.65 5.24 -11.35
N VAL A 140 -18.87 5.39 -10.84
CA VAL A 140 -20.07 5.78 -11.61
C VAL A 140 -20.60 7.14 -11.15
N ARG A 141 -20.55 7.43 -9.84
CA ARG A 141 -21.09 8.67 -9.28
C ARG A 141 -20.39 9.06 -7.98
N GLY A 142 -20.54 10.33 -7.60
CA GLY A 142 -20.15 10.86 -6.30
C GLY A 142 -18.75 11.48 -6.32
N PRO A 143 -18.21 11.86 -5.15
CA PRO A 143 -16.96 12.62 -5.06
C PRO A 143 -15.68 11.79 -5.24
N ALA A 144 -15.80 10.46 -5.40
CA ALA A 144 -14.64 9.60 -5.63
C ALA A 144 -13.95 9.97 -6.97
N PRO A 145 -12.66 10.31 -6.96
CA PRO A 145 -11.95 10.70 -8.18
C PRO A 145 -11.55 9.51 -9.06
N LEU A 146 -11.39 8.32 -8.48
CA LEU A 146 -10.83 7.14 -9.13
C LEU A 146 -11.64 5.87 -8.81
N SER A 147 -11.53 4.85 -9.65
CA SER A 147 -12.10 3.51 -9.45
C SER A 147 -11.41 2.75 -8.32
N LEU A 148 -12.08 1.77 -7.70
CA LEU A 148 -11.49 0.91 -6.68
C LEU A 148 -10.30 0.13 -7.24
N ALA A 149 -9.24 -0.04 -6.46
CA ALA A 149 -8.04 -0.76 -6.89
C ALA A 149 -8.33 -2.27 -7.08
N LEU A 150 -7.62 -2.88 -8.03
CA LEU A 150 -7.70 -4.31 -8.30
C LEU A 150 -6.53 -5.05 -7.66
N VAL A 151 -6.77 -6.32 -7.34
CA VAL A 151 -5.73 -7.30 -7.01
C VAL A 151 -6.04 -8.58 -7.77
N HIS A 152 -5.03 -9.37 -8.14
CA HIS A 152 -5.30 -10.72 -8.63
C HIS A 152 -5.67 -11.61 -7.45
N ALA A 153 -6.67 -12.47 -7.64
CA ALA A 153 -7.06 -13.49 -6.70
C ALA A 153 -6.75 -14.86 -7.32
N GLU A 154 -5.74 -15.54 -6.79
CA GLU A 154 -5.34 -16.87 -7.24
C GLU A 154 -5.62 -17.89 -6.13
N VAL A 155 -6.01 -19.10 -6.52
CA VAL A 155 -6.18 -20.21 -5.58
C VAL A 155 -4.93 -21.06 -5.58
N SER A 156 -4.25 -21.16 -4.44
CA SER A 156 -3.06 -21.98 -4.24
C SER A 156 -3.20 -22.78 -2.96
N ASP A 157 -3.02 -24.11 -3.04
CA ASP A 157 -3.14 -25.03 -1.90
C ASP A 157 -4.44 -24.84 -1.07
N ASP A 158 -5.57 -24.71 -1.76
CA ASP A 158 -6.92 -24.44 -1.20
C ASP A 158 -7.04 -23.10 -0.44
N LYS A 159 -6.08 -22.18 -0.63
CA LYS A 159 -6.12 -20.82 -0.06
C LYS A 159 -6.22 -19.78 -1.15
N VAL A 160 -6.85 -18.66 -0.84
CA VAL A 160 -6.80 -17.49 -1.72
C VAL A 160 -5.53 -16.70 -1.48
N VAL A 161 -4.80 -16.41 -2.54
CA VAL A 161 -3.58 -15.61 -2.55
C VAL A 161 -3.82 -14.37 -3.40
N PHE A 162 -3.59 -13.20 -2.80
CA PHE A 162 -3.65 -11.94 -3.50
C PHE A 162 -2.28 -11.52 -4.00
N THR A 163 -2.18 -11.14 -5.28
CA THR A 163 -1.00 -10.49 -5.84
C THR A 163 -1.35 -9.10 -6.39
N PRO A 164 -0.40 -8.14 -6.40
CA PRO A 164 -0.65 -6.81 -6.94
C PRO A 164 -1.04 -6.87 -8.42
N TRP A 165 -2.11 -6.16 -8.79
CA TRP A 165 -2.48 -5.97 -10.19
C TRP A 165 -1.59 -4.89 -10.81
N THR A 166 -0.76 -5.26 -11.79
CA THR A 166 0.16 -4.34 -12.49
C THR A 166 -0.11 -4.22 -13.98
N GLU A 167 -0.99 -5.05 -14.52
CA GLU A 167 -1.40 -4.96 -15.92
C GLU A 167 -2.49 -3.89 -16.12
N THR A 168 -2.86 -3.65 -17.37
CA THR A 168 -3.87 -2.65 -17.74
C THR A 168 -5.20 -2.91 -17.03
N ASP A 169 -5.85 -1.86 -16.53
CA ASP A 169 -7.16 -1.97 -15.91
C ASP A 169 -8.20 -2.31 -16.98
N PHE A 170 -8.76 -3.52 -16.92
CA PHE A 170 -9.74 -4.01 -17.90
C PHE A 170 -11.04 -3.18 -17.95
N ARG A 171 -11.32 -2.34 -16.94
CA ARG A 171 -12.57 -1.56 -16.80
C ARG A 171 -12.47 -0.19 -17.47
N THR A 172 -11.26 0.35 -17.57
CA THR A 172 -10.97 1.66 -18.16
C THR A 172 -10.14 1.58 -19.43
N GLY A 173 -9.35 0.51 -19.60
CA GLY A 173 -8.35 0.38 -20.67
C GLY A 173 -7.11 1.24 -20.46
N GLU A 174 -6.93 1.78 -19.25
CA GLU A 174 -5.82 2.65 -18.87
C GLU A 174 -4.86 1.93 -17.91
N ASP A 175 -3.69 2.53 -17.68
CA ASP A 175 -2.73 2.01 -16.70
C ASP A 175 -3.29 2.10 -15.27
N PRO A 176 -2.99 1.13 -14.39
CA PRO A 176 -3.48 1.10 -13.03
C PRO A 176 -2.92 2.26 -12.20
N TRP A 177 -3.80 3.08 -11.62
CA TRP A 177 -3.39 4.27 -10.85
C TRP A 177 -2.77 3.96 -9.48
N TRP A 178 -2.91 2.72 -8.99
CA TRP A 178 -2.49 2.29 -7.65
C TRP A 178 -1.10 1.63 -7.61
N SER A 179 -0.46 1.44 -8.77
CA SER A 179 0.86 0.79 -8.87
C SER A 179 1.98 1.67 -8.33
#